data_AF-A0A9D8Y1U3-F1
#
_entry.id   AF-A0A9D8Y1U3-F1
#
_cell.length_a   1.000
_cell.length_b   1.000
_cell.length_c   1.000
_cell.angle_alpha   90.00
_cell.angle_beta   90.00
_cell.angle_gamma   90.00
#
_symmetry.space_group_name_H-M   'P 1'
#
loop_
_entity.id
_entity.type
_entity.pdbx_description
1 polymer ?
#
loop_
_entity_poly.entity_id
_entity_poly.type
_entity_poly.pdbx_seq_one_letter_code
_entity_poly.pdbx_strand_id
1 'polypeptide(L)'
;MQLVDGRALLGAIALNITGVILGFLVYQYMNSTSGMQVFTRSRLVWEIILNLQILSFALMWVCYSDRIEMSTGSKRTLQRVRRWFSLATVLLPVWLGLWGIQQNWFQDRPTDSSLITIAIFVFSYWVVGVFINMLVARRMKISKVDRSTKKKLLLLAPIVSLILIAGGSLALGASFWLCLIPILIYLQGSVPYLDKAFALK
;
A
#
# COMPACT_ATOMS: atom_id res chain seq x y z
N MET A 1 10.68 -7.17 -21.77
CA MET A 1 10.28 -7.65 -20.42
C MET A 1 9.40 -8.86 -20.63
N GLN A 2 9.77 -10.04 -20.12
CA GLN A 2 8.95 -11.25 -20.22
C GLN A 2 8.17 -11.44 -18.91
N LEU A 3 6.89 -11.85 -19.02
CA LEU A 3 6.06 -12.19 -17.89
C LEU A 3 6.44 -13.60 -17.40
N VAL A 4 6.91 -13.71 -16.17
CA VAL A 4 7.35 -14.95 -15.52
C VAL A 4 6.29 -15.51 -14.58
N ASP A 5 5.51 -14.65 -13.92
CA ASP A 5 4.46 -15.07 -12.99
C ASP A 5 3.19 -14.20 -13.16
N GLY A 6 2.20 -14.75 -13.85
CA GLY A 6 0.91 -14.08 -14.07
C GLY A 6 0.10 -13.89 -12.79
N ARG A 7 0.25 -14.74 -11.77
CA ARG A 7 -0.46 -14.60 -10.49
C ARG A 7 0.07 -13.39 -9.72
N ALA A 8 1.37 -13.17 -9.76
CA ALA A 8 1.98 -11.99 -9.18
C ALA A 8 1.51 -10.70 -9.88
N LEU A 9 1.41 -10.71 -11.22
CA LEU A 9 0.88 -9.58 -11.97
C LEU A 9 -0.57 -9.27 -11.59
N LEU A 10 -1.43 -10.29 -11.51
CA LEU A 10 -2.82 -10.11 -11.07
C LEU A 10 -2.92 -9.55 -9.65
N GLY A 11 -2.05 -10.00 -8.74
CA GLY A 11 -1.95 -9.43 -7.38
C GLY A 11 -1.54 -7.96 -7.39
N ALA A 12 -0.57 -7.58 -8.21
CA ALA A 12 -0.15 -6.19 -8.38
C ALA A 12 -1.29 -5.31 -8.91
N ILE A 13 -2.02 -5.80 -9.92
CA ILE A 13 -3.15 -5.08 -10.51
C ILE A 13 -4.29 -4.93 -9.49
N ALA A 14 -4.64 -6.01 -8.79
CA ALA A 14 -5.69 -5.99 -7.77
C ALA A 14 -5.39 -4.96 -6.66
N LEU A 15 -4.14 -4.91 -6.18
CA LEU A 15 -3.70 -3.92 -5.21
C LEU A 15 -3.84 -2.49 -5.73
N ASN A 16 -3.37 -2.21 -6.95
CA ASN A 16 -3.46 -0.87 -7.52
C ASN A 16 -4.91 -0.43 -7.76
N ILE A 17 -5.76 -1.32 -8.27
CA ILE A 17 -7.20 -1.05 -8.41
C ILE A 17 -7.81 -0.72 -7.05
N THR A 18 -7.49 -1.51 -6.03
CA THR A 18 -7.98 -1.29 -4.67
C THR A 18 -7.54 0.07 -4.11
N GLY A 19 -6.28 0.45 -4.34
CA GLY A 19 -5.77 1.77 -3.96
C GLY A 19 -6.47 2.92 -4.65
N VAL A 20 -6.76 2.79 -5.95
CA VAL A 20 -7.51 3.79 -6.72
C VAL A 20 -8.94 3.92 -6.20
N ILE A 21 -9.65 2.81 -5.97
CA ILE A 21 -11.01 2.81 -5.42
C ILE A 21 -11.03 3.49 -4.04
N LEU A 22 -10.10 3.13 -3.16
CA LEU A 22 -10.01 3.72 -1.82
C LEU A 22 -9.64 5.21 -1.87
N GLY A 23 -8.72 5.61 -2.76
CA GLY A 23 -8.41 7.01 -2.99
C GLY A 23 -9.63 7.80 -3.47
N PHE A 24 -10.38 7.26 -4.43
CA PHE A 24 -11.62 7.85 -4.89
C PHE A 24 -12.66 8.00 -3.77
N LEU A 25 -12.82 7.00 -2.90
CA LEU A 25 -13.72 7.09 -1.76
C LEU A 25 -13.29 8.15 -0.75
N VAL A 26 -12.00 8.27 -0.45
CA VAL A 26 -11.49 9.32 0.42
C VAL A 26 -11.74 10.70 -0.21
N TYR A 27 -11.52 10.85 -1.51
CA TYR A 27 -11.83 12.08 -2.23
C TYR A 27 -13.32 12.44 -2.14
N GLN A 28 -14.20 11.48 -2.42
CA GLN A 28 -15.66 11.65 -2.34
C GLN A 28 -16.08 12.03 -0.93
N TYR A 29 -15.52 11.36 0.07
CA TYR A 29 -15.78 11.65 1.47
C TYR A 29 -15.41 13.10 1.85
N MET A 30 -14.20 13.54 1.46
CA MET A 30 -13.69 14.88 1.80
C MET A 30 -14.38 16.01 1.04
N ASN A 31 -14.86 15.76 -0.17
CA ASN A 31 -15.48 16.77 -1.04
C ASN A 31 -17.01 16.68 -1.12
N SER A 32 -17.64 15.82 -0.31
CA SER A 32 -19.09 15.63 -0.38
C SER A 32 -19.87 16.85 0.09
N THR A 33 -20.49 17.54 -0.88
CA THR A 33 -21.84 18.06 -0.71
C THR A 33 -22.81 16.87 -0.61
N SER A 34 -23.88 17.00 0.16
CA SER A 34 -24.75 15.96 0.75
C SER A 34 -25.16 14.75 -0.12
N GLY A 35 -25.09 14.81 -1.45
CA GLY A 35 -25.40 13.70 -2.36
C GLY A 35 -24.28 12.66 -2.57
N MET A 36 -23.00 13.02 -2.37
CA MET A 36 -21.87 12.13 -2.70
C MET A 36 -21.48 11.14 -1.58
N GLN A 37 -22.03 11.31 -0.36
CA GLN A 37 -21.81 10.39 0.77
C GLN A 37 -22.46 9.01 0.58
N VAL A 38 -23.36 8.87 -0.39
CA VAL A 38 -24.07 7.62 -0.69
C VAL A 38 -23.08 6.50 -1.06
N PHE A 39 -22.02 6.81 -1.81
CA PHE A 39 -21.01 5.82 -2.20
C PHE A 39 -20.15 5.36 -1.03
N THR A 40 -19.75 6.28 -0.15
CA THR A 40 -18.95 5.96 1.05
C THR A 40 -19.71 5.13 2.08
N ARG A 41 -21.04 5.22 2.08
CA ARG A 41 -21.94 4.42 2.94
C ARG A 41 -22.49 3.18 2.24
N SER A 42 -22.21 3.00 0.95
CA SER A 42 -22.78 1.90 0.16
C SER A 42 -22.18 0.57 0.59
N ARG A 43 -23.05 -0.35 1.03
CA ARG A 43 -22.68 -1.72 1.37
C ARG A 43 -21.99 -2.44 0.20
N LEU A 44 -22.53 -2.30 -1.01
CA LEU A 44 -21.99 -2.93 -2.22
C LEU A 44 -20.53 -2.53 -2.47
N VAL A 45 -20.23 -1.24 -2.29
CA VAL A 45 -18.87 -0.71 -2.49
C VAL A 45 -17.89 -1.33 -1.50
N TRP A 46 -18.26 -1.41 -0.22
CA TRP A 46 -17.44 -2.04 0.80
C TRP A 46 -17.27 -3.54 0.59
N GLU A 47 -18.31 -4.25 0.15
CA GLU A 47 -18.22 -5.66 -0.22
C GLU A 47 -17.24 -5.89 -1.37
N ILE A 48 -17.28 -5.06 -2.43
CA ILE A 48 -16.32 -5.12 -3.55
C ILE A 48 -14.89 -4.91 -3.05
N ILE A 49 -14.67 -3.88 -2.21
CA ILE A 49 -13.34 -3.58 -1.67
C ILE A 49 -12.84 -4.75 -0.83
N LEU A 50 -13.64 -5.26 0.11
CA LEU A 50 -13.25 -6.38 0.96
C LEU A 50 -12.94 -7.63 0.14
N ASN A 51 -13.72 -7.94 -0.89
CA ASN A 51 -13.45 -9.06 -1.79
C ASN A 51 -12.12 -8.89 -2.55
N LEU A 52 -11.83 -7.69 -3.07
CA LEU A 52 -10.54 -7.39 -3.71
C LEU A 52 -9.36 -7.49 -2.73
N GLN A 53 -9.55 -7.11 -1.47
CA GLN A 53 -8.53 -7.26 -0.42
C GLN A 53 -8.27 -8.73 -0.08
N ILE A 54 -9.33 -9.53 0.08
CA ILE A 54 -9.24 -10.96 0.35
C ILE A 54 -8.51 -11.66 -0.81
N LEU A 55 -8.87 -11.33 -2.06
CA LEU A 55 -8.20 -11.84 -3.24
C LEU A 55 -6.71 -11.46 -3.25
N SER A 56 -6.40 -10.18 -2.99
CA SER A 56 -5.02 -9.69 -2.93
C SER A 56 -4.22 -10.41 -1.84
N PHE A 57 -4.81 -10.59 -0.65
CA PHE A 57 -4.22 -11.32 0.47
C PHE A 57 -3.97 -12.80 0.13
N ALA A 58 -4.93 -13.48 -0.50
CA ALA A 58 -4.78 -14.87 -0.91
C ALA A 58 -3.63 -15.02 -1.92
N LEU A 59 -3.55 -14.13 -2.92
CA LEU A 59 -2.47 -14.11 -3.91
C LEU A 59 -1.10 -13.81 -3.26
N MET A 60 -1.05 -12.93 -2.25
CA MET A 60 0.16 -12.71 -1.45
C MET A 60 0.60 -13.96 -0.74
N TRP A 61 -0.34 -14.59 -0.05
CA TRP A 61 -0.06 -15.70 0.83
C TRP A 61 0.60 -16.82 0.03
N VAL A 62 0.03 -17.16 -1.13
CA VAL A 62 0.58 -18.15 -2.05
C VAL A 62 1.96 -17.70 -2.55
N CYS A 63 2.09 -16.47 -3.08
CA CYS A 63 3.36 -15.99 -3.63
C CYS A 63 4.52 -15.98 -2.63
N TYR A 64 4.26 -15.62 -1.37
CA TYR A 64 5.29 -15.61 -0.34
C TYR A 64 5.56 -17.00 0.22
N SER A 65 4.56 -17.89 0.27
CA SER A 65 4.77 -19.27 0.74
C SER A 65 5.72 -20.02 -0.18
N ASP A 66 5.53 -19.96 -1.50
CA ASP A 66 6.45 -20.53 -2.49
C ASP A 66 7.88 -20.02 -2.30
N ARG A 67 8.04 -18.70 -2.11
CA ARG A 67 9.34 -18.05 -1.91
C ARG A 67 10.02 -18.46 -0.60
N ILE A 68 9.24 -18.67 0.47
CA ILE A 68 9.75 -19.08 1.78
C ILE A 68 10.18 -20.55 1.75
N GLU A 69 9.50 -21.40 0.98
CA GLU A 69 9.87 -22.81 0.81
C GLU A 69 11.17 -22.96 0.02
N MET A 70 11.36 -22.16 -1.03
CA MET A 70 12.60 -22.16 -1.83
C MET A 70 13.79 -21.50 -1.13
N SER A 71 13.60 -20.87 0.04
CA SER A 71 14.65 -20.15 0.76
C SER A 71 15.20 -20.96 1.93
N THR A 72 16.53 -20.97 2.10
CA THR A 72 17.22 -21.66 3.20
C THR A 72 17.89 -20.69 4.19
N GLY A 73 18.11 -21.15 5.43
CA GLY A 73 18.84 -20.41 6.46
C GLY A 73 18.24 -19.04 6.83
N SER A 74 19.10 -18.04 7.03
CA SER A 74 18.70 -16.68 7.43
C SER A 74 17.85 -15.96 6.39
N LYS A 75 17.96 -16.33 5.10
CA LYS A 75 17.11 -15.79 4.03
C LYS A 75 15.64 -16.17 4.24
N ARG A 76 15.37 -17.39 4.74
CA ARG A 76 14.01 -17.86 5.03
C ARG A 76 13.33 -16.99 6.10
N THR A 77 14.05 -16.66 7.17
CA THR A 77 13.55 -15.79 8.24
C THR A 77 13.22 -14.39 7.73
N LEU A 78 14.10 -13.81 6.90
CA LEU A 78 13.86 -12.49 6.31
C LEU A 78 12.65 -12.47 5.37
N GLN A 79 12.46 -13.52 4.56
CA GLN A 79 11.29 -13.65 3.70
C GLN A 79 9.98 -13.81 4.50
N ARG A 80 10.01 -14.49 5.66
CA ARG A 80 8.86 -14.54 6.59
C ARG A 80 8.52 -13.16 7.15
N VAL A 81 9.52 -12.39 7.58
CA VAL A 81 9.30 -11.02 8.07
C VAL A 81 8.71 -10.15 6.96
N ARG A 82 9.28 -10.21 5.76
CA ARG A 82 8.78 -9.47 4.58
C ARG A 82 7.34 -9.86 4.24
N ARG A 83 7.00 -11.15 4.31
CA ARG A 83 5.62 -11.63 4.12
C ARG A 83 4.69 -10.97 5.11
N TRP A 84 4.96 -11.09 6.41
CA TRP A 84 4.07 -10.54 7.45
C TRP A 84 3.89 -9.03 7.32
N PHE A 85 4.98 -8.30 7.08
CA PHE A 85 4.91 -6.86 6.88
C PHE A 85 4.05 -6.51 5.66
N SER A 86 4.26 -7.21 4.54
CA SER A 86 3.50 -6.96 3.32
C SER A 86 2.02 -7.30 3.49
N LEU A 87 1.69 -8.42 4.14
CA LEU A 87 0.30 -8.78 4.45
C LEU A 87 -0.38 -7.72 5.33
N ALA A 88 0.32 -7.23 6.36
CA ALA A 88 -0.18 -6.16 7.21
C ALA A 88 -0.38 -4.85 6.43
N THR A 89 0.50 -4.55 5.46
CA THR A 89 0.37 -3.36 4.60
C THR A 89 -0.89 -3.44 3.73
N VAL A 90 -1.17 -4.61 3.15
CA VAL A 90 -2.37 -4.81 2.31
C VAL A 90 -3.65 -4.72 3.13
N LEU A 91 -3.64 -5.18 4.39
CA LEU A 91 -4.78 -5.10 5.29
C LEU A 91 -4.98 -3.73 5.94
N LEU A 92 -3.97 -2.86 5.92
CA LEU A 92 -3.98 -1.59 6.66
C LEU A 92 -5.21 -0.71 6.33
N PRO A 93 -5.66 -0.59 5.08
CA PRO A 93 -6.86 0.18 4.74
C PRO A 93 -8.17 -0.44 5.21
N VAL A 94 -8.24 -1.77 5.33
CA VAL A 94 -9.36 -2.45 5.99
C VAL A 94 -9.39 -2.10 7.48
N TRP A 95 -8.24 -2.12 8.15
CA TRP A 95 -8.12 -1.70 9.55
C TRP A 95 -8.52 -0.23 9.76
N LEU A 96 -8.10 0.67 8.87
CA LEU A 96 -8.53 2.07 8.91
C LEU A 96 -10.03 2.22 8.67
N GLY A 97 -10.61 1.43 7.76
CA GLY A 97 -12.05 1.37 7.54
C GLY A 97 -12.80 0.95 8.81
N LEU A 98 -12.39 -0.16 9.44
CA LEU A 98 -12.97 -0.66 10.69
C LEU A 98 -12.84 0.35 11.84
N TRP A 99 -11.67 0.98 11.97
CA TRP A 99 -11.46 2.06 12.94
C TRP A 99 -12.43 3.22 12.67
N GLY A 100 -12.58 3.62 11.40
CA GLY A 100 -13.53 4.66 11.02
C GLY A 100 -14.98 4.30 11.33
N ILE A 101 -15.37 3.02 11.20
CA ILE A 101 -16.70 2.54 11.62
C ILE A 101 -16.87 2.73 13.13
N GLN A 102 -15.88 2.29 13.92
CA GLN A 102 -15.93 2.42 15.39
C GLN A 102 -16.10 3.87 15.85
N GLN A 103 -15.50 4.82 15.12
CA GLN A 103 -15.57 6.25 15.44
C GLN A 103 -16.76 6.97 14.76
N ASN A 104 -17.71 6.23 14.16
CA ASN A 104 -18.83 6.76 13.41
C ASN A 104 -18.44 7.74 12.29
N TRP A 105 -17.22 7.64 11.74
CA TRP A 105 -16.75 8.55 10.70
C TRP A 105 -17.55 8.46 9.41
N PHE A 106 -18.28 7.38 9.18
CA PHE A 106 -19.18 7.31 8.03
C PHE A 106 -20.41 8.21 8.17
N GLN A 107 -20.78 8.56 9.39
CA GLN A 107 -21.91 9.45 9.69
C GLN A 107 -21.43 10.89 9.88
N ASP A 108 -20.43 11.09 10.73
CA ASP A 108 -19.87 12.38 11.08
C ASP A 108 -18.46 12.55 10.52
N ARG A 109 -18.14 13.73 9.97
CA ARG A 109 -16.80 13.99 9.46
C ARG A 109 -15.77 13.96 10.60
N PRO A 110 -14.65 13.20 10.50
CA PRO A 110 -13.58 13.25 11.48
C PRO A 110 -12.99 14.66 11.51
N THR A 111 -12.56 15.06 12.70
CA THR A 111 -11.84 16.31 12.88
C THR A 111 -10.54 16.30 12.07
N ASP A 112 -10.09 17.48 11.65
CA ASP A 112 -8.83 17.61 10.91
C ASP A 112 -7.65 17.04 11.70
N SER A 113 -7.67 17.14 13.04
CA SER A 113 -6.66 16.54 13.92
C SER A 113 -6.62 15.01 13.84
N SER A 114 -7.77 14.35 13.76
CA SER A 114 -7.85 12.89 13.56
C SER A 114 -7.32 12.50 12.19
N LEU A 115 -7.65 13.25 11.13
CA LEU A 115 -7.15 13.01 9.78
C LEU A 115 -5.63 13.16 9.69
N ILE A 116 -5.05 14.18 10.32
CA ILE A 116 -3.60 14.37 10.41
C ILE A 116 -2.95 13.20 11.15
N THR A 117 -3.53 12.76 12.27
CA THR A 117 -3.00 11.64 13.05
C THR A 117 -2.95 10.35 12.23
N ILE A 118 -4.02 10.05 11.49
CA ILE A 118 -4.06 8.90 10.57
C ILE A 118 -3.00 9.07 9.50
N ALA A 119 -2.91 10.24 8.86
CA ALA A 119 -1.92 10.48 7.82
C ALA A 119 -0.49 10.26 8.35
N ILE A 120 -0.16 10.75 9.55
CA ILE A 120 1.14 10.54 10.20
C ILE A 120 1.36 9.06 10.50
N PHE A 121 0.37 8.36 11.05
CA PHE A 121 0.47 6.93 11.37
C PHE A 121 0.74 6.11 10.12
N VAL A 122 -0.06 6.33 9.08
CA VAL A 122 0.03 5.63 7.80
C VAL A 122 1.35 5.93 7.10
N PHE A 123 1.79 7.18 7.13
CA PHE A 123 3.09 7.60 6.61
C PHE A 123 4.25 6.95 7.38
N SER A 124 4.19 6.94 8.70
CA SER A 124 5.20 6.31 9.56
C SER A 124 5.29 4.82 9.28
N TYR A 125 4.15 4.14 9.16
CA TYR A 125 4.07 2.73 8.79
C TYR A 125 4.70 2.47 7.42
N TRP A 126 4.44 3.35 6.45
CA TRP A 126 5.00 3.29 5.11
C TRP A 126 6.53 3.42 5.09
N VAL A 127 7.08 4.39 5.84
CA VAL A 127 8.53 4.58 6.00
C VAL A 127 9.18 3.35 6.63
N VAL A 128 8.57 2.81 7.68
CA VAL A 128 9.03 1.56 8.32
C VAL A 128 9.05 0.41 7.30
N GLY A 129 8.06 0.35 6.40
CA GLY A 129 8.00 -0.66 5.34
C GLY A 129 9.12 -0.55 4.31
N VAL A 130 9.43 0.66 3.86
CA VAL A 130 10.61 0.90 3.01
C VAL A 130 11.87 0.42 3.72
N PHE A 131 12.01 0.81 5.00
CA PHE A 131 13.19 0.51 5.79
C PHE A 131 13.38 -0.99 6.01
N ILE A 132 12.31 -1.73 6.33
CA ILE A 132 12.33 -3.20 6.47
C ILE A 132 12.75 -3.84 5.15
N ASN A 133 12.16 -3.43 4.02
CA ASN A 133 12.52 -3.95 2.71
C ASN A 133 14.00 -3.67 2.37
N MET A 134 14.51 -2.49 2.73
CA MET A 134 15.93 -2.13 2.56
C MET A 134 16.85 -3.00 3.42
N LEU A 135 16.53 -3.18 4.70
CA LEU A 135 17.30 -4.03 5.62
C LEU A 135 17.34 -5.49 5.15
N VAL A 136 16.20 -6.01 4.71
CA VAL A 136 16.07 -7.36 4.14
C VAL A 136 16.95 -7.49 2.89
N ALA A 137 16.90 -6.52 1.98
CA ALA A 137 17.74 -6.51 0.77
C ALA A 137 19.25 -6.43 1.09
N ARG A 138 19.64 -5.67 2.13
CA ARG A 138 21.04 -5.52 2.56
C ARG A 138 21.57 -6.81 3.22
N ARG A 139 20.76 -7.47 4.06
CA ARG A 139 21.16 -8.73 4.74
C ARG A 139 21.23 -9.93 3.81
N MET A 140 20.46 -9.96 2.73
CA MET A 140 20.43 -11.11 1.82
C MET A 140 21.74 -11.32 1.01
N LYS A 141 22.80 -10.51 1.22
CA LYS A 141 24.07 -10.52 0.47
C LYS A 141 23.81 -10.82 -1.01
N ILE A 142 22.83 -10.12 -1.59
CA ILE A 142 22.69 -10.12 -3.05
C ILE A 142 24.04 -9.57 -3.52
N SER A 143 24.77 -10.43 -4.22
CA SER A 143 26.15 -10.28 -4.64
C SER A 143 26.35 -8.97 -5.40
N LYS A 144 27.46 -8.25 -5.14
CA LYS A 144 27.94 -7.05 -5.86
C LYS A 144 26.83 -6.33 -6.63
N VAL A 145 25.81 -5.85 -5.91
CA VAL A 145 24.61 -5.32 -6.54
C VAL A 145 24.95 -3.98 -7.13
N ASP A 146 24.92 -3.97 -8.46
CA ASP A 146 24.97 -2.81 -9.31
C ASP A 146 24.22 -1.63 -8.66
N ARG A 147 24.94 -0.53 -8.43
CA ARG A 147 24.44 0.70 -7.79
C ARG A 147 23.49 1.45 -8.72
N SER A 148 22.58 0.74 -9.39
CA SER A 148 21.75 1.30 -10.44
C SER A 148 20.77 2.33 -9.88
N THR A 149 20.56 3.38 -10.67
CA THR A 149 19.68 4.53 -10.41
C THR A 149 18.29 4.12 -9.93
N LYS A 150 17.80 2.94 -10.33
CA LYS A 150 16.51 2.37 -9.93
C LYS A 150 16.39 2.13 -8.42
N LYS A 151 17.47 1.71 -7.75
CA LYS A 151 17.45 1.44 -6.30
C LYS A 151 17.51 2.73 -5.47
N LYS A 152 18.21 3.75 -5.97
CA LYS A 152 18.17 5.12 -5.41
C LYS A 152 16.78 5.72 -5.59
N LEU A 153 16.12 5.48 -6.73
CA LEU A 153 14.75 5.94 -6.98
C LEU A 153 13.75 5.29 -6.01
N LEU A 154 13.88 3.99 -5.71
CA LEU A 154 13.04 3.30 -4.72
C LEU A 154 13.28 3.78 -3.28
N LEU A 155 14.51 4.17 -2.94
CA LEU A 155 14.87 4.76 -1.64
C LEU A 155 14.42 6.22 -1.50
N LEU A 156 14.46 6.96 -2.60
CA LEU A 156 14.01 8.36 -2.66
C LEU A 156 12.51 8.47 -2.89
N ALA A 157 11.84 7.44 -3.41
CA ALA A 157 10.39 7.40 -3.59
C ALA A 157 9.64 7.91 -2.36
N PRO A 158 9.97 7.48 -1.11
CA PRO A 158 9.31 8.03 0.06
C PRO A 158 9.52 9.51 0.29
N ILE A 159 10.73 10.02 0.03
CA ILE A 159 11.05 11.44 0.18
C ILE A 159 10.42 12.26 -0.96
N VAL A 160 10.45 11.76 -2.19
CA VAL A 160 9.84 12.39 -3.37
C VAL A 160 8.32 12.42 -3.22
N SER A 161 7.70 11.35 -2.74
CA SER A 161 6.28 11.35 -2.39
C SER A 161 5.99 12.33 -1.27
N LEU A 162 6.84 12.43 -0.24
CA LEU A 162 6.72 13.44 0.82
C LEU A 162 6.78 14.88 0.27
N ILE A 163 7.71 15.14 -0.65
CA ILE A 163 7.88 16.45 -1.31
C ILE A 163 6.69 16.74 -2.23
N LEU A 164 6.19 15.76 -2.97
CA LEU A 164 4.99 15.91 -3.78
C LEU A 164 3.75 16.15 -2.89
N ILE A 165 3.66 15.44 -1.76
CA ILE A 165 2.59 15.59 -0.77
C ILE A 165 2.62 16.96 -0.09
N ALA A 166 3.79 17.40 0.37
CA ALA A 166 3.98 18.69 1.02
C ALA A 166 3.90 19.86 0.02
N GLY A 167 4.46 19.69 -1.18
CA GLY A 167 4.47 20.72 -2.22
C GLY A 167 3.08 20.98 -2.78
N GLY A 168 2.29 19.92 -2.99
CA GLY A 168 0.95 20.12 -3.49
C GLY A 168 -0.10 20.40 -2.39
N SER A 169 0.15 20.11 -1.10
CA SER A 169 -0.73 20.56 -0.01
C SER A 169 -0.79 22.08 0.09
N LEU A 170 0.30 22.74 -0.27
CA LEU A 170 0.39 24.18 -0.43
C LEU A 170 -0.38 24.70 -1.66
N ALA A 171 -0.56 23.89 -2.70
CA ALA A 171 -1.15 24.33 -3.98
C ALA A 171 -2.64 23.96 -4.17
N LEU A 172 -3.09 22.81 -3.64
CA LEU A 172 -4.40 22.22 -3.93
C LEU A 172 -5.28 22.01 -2.69
N GLY A 173 -4.79 22.40 -1.50
CA GLY A 173 -5.47 22.21 -0.22
C GLY A 173 -5.27 20.83 0.40
N ALA A 174 -5.37 20.75 1.73
CA ALA A 174 -5.00 19.57 2.53
C ALA A 174 -5.83 18.30 2.22
N SER A 175 -7.08 18.46 1.78
CA SER A 175 -8.04 17.37 1.54
C SER A 175 -7.67 16.49 0.33
N PHE A 176 -7.03 17.05 -0.69
CA PHE A 176 -6.62 16.30 -1.89
C PHE A 176 -5.51 15.29 -1.57
N TRP A 177 -4.65 15.55 -0.59
CA TRP A 177 -3.49 14.68 -0.30
C TRP A 177 -3.89 13.39 0.37
N LEU A 178 -4.93 13.45 1.19
CA LEU A 178 -5.47 12.28 1.87
C LEU A 178 -5.98 11.22 0.88
N CYS A 179 -6.44 11.63 -0.31
CA CYS A 179 -6.91 10.69 -1.32
C CYS A 179 -5.77 9.97 -2.07
N LEU A 180 -4.57 10.55 -2.09
CA LEU A 180 -3.39 9.93 -2.71
C LEU A 180 -2.72 8.90 -1.79
N ILE A 181 -2.93 8.98 -0.47
CA ILE A 181 -2.30 8.09 0.50
C ILE A 181 -2.61 6.60 0.21
N PRO A 182 -3.87 6.16 0.04
CA PRO A 182 -4.17 4.78 -0.31
C PRO A 182 -3.48 4.34 -1.61
N ILE A 183 -3.50 5.19 -2.64
CA ILE A 183 -2.89 4.91 -3.94
C ILE A 183 -1.39 4.63 -3.77
N LEU A 184 -0.68 5.49 -3.04
CA LEU A 184 0.77 5.36 -2.84
C LEU A 184 1.15 4.11 -2.03
N ILE A 185 0.36 3.76 -1.00
CA ILE A 185 0.60 2.56 -0.20
C ILE A 185 0.41 1.31 -1.05
N TYR A 186 -0.68 1.23 -1.81
CA TYR A 186 -0.95 0.07 -2.66
C TYR A 186 0.03 -0.03 -3.82
N LEU A 187 0.43 1.10 -4.40
CA LEU A 187 1.47 1.13 -5.42
C LEU A 187 2.78 0.57 -4.87
N GLN A 188 3.21 1.00 -3.69
CA GLN A 188 4.40 0.45 -3.05
C GLN A 188 4.22 -1.03 -2.68
N GLY A 189 3.06 -1.40 -2.13
CA GLY A 189 2.70 -2.79 -1.83
C GLY A 189 2.74 -3.69 -3.06
N SER A 190 2.48 -3.13 -4.25
CA SER A 190 2.53 -3.85 -5.53
C SER A 190 3.94 -4.05 -6.09
N VAL A 191 4.95 -3.27 -5.69
CA VAL A 191 6.32 -3.36 -6.21
C VAL A 191 6.92 -4.78 -6.08
N PRO A 192 6.86 -5.46 -4.92
CA PRO A 192 7.37 -6.83 -4.78
C PRO A 192 6.75 -7.85 -5.74
N TYR A 193 5.53 -7.56 -6.22
CA TYR A 193 4.81 -8.40 -7.17
C TYR A 193 5.21 -8.12 -8.59
N LEU A 194 5.35 -6.84 -8.96
CA LEU A 194 5.90 -6.46 -10.26
C LEU A 194 7.32 -7.02 -10.41
N ASP A 195 8.11 -7.02 -9.32
CA ASP A 195 9.42 -7.66 -9.30
C ASP A 195 9.35 -9.18 -9.56
N LYS A 196 8.38 -9.88 -8.94
CA LYS A 196 8.16 -11.32 -9.18
C LYS A 196 7.66 -11.59 -10.59
N ALA A 197 6.65 -10.82 -11.03
CA ALA A 197 5.96 -10.98 -12.29
C ALA A 197 6.91 -10.83 -13.48
N PHE A 198 7.87 -9.90 -13.41
CA PHE A 198 8.80 -9.62 -14.50
C PHE A 198 10.23 -10.12 -14.26
N ALA A 199 10.45 -10.88 -13.17
CA ALA A 199 11.77 -11.30 -12.72
C ALA A 199 12.82 -10.17 -12.74
N LEU A 200 12.43 -8.99 -12.28
CA LEU A 200 13.32 -7.85 -12.12
C LEU A 200 14.38 -8.23 -11.07
N LYS A 201 15.60 -8.52 -11.53
CA LYS A 201 16.77 -8.80 -10.69
C LYS A 201 17.38 -7.50 -10.14
#